data_AF-A0A839WHA2-F1
#
_entry.id   AF-A0A839WHA2-F1
#
_cell.length_a   1.000
_cell.length_b   1.000
_cell.length_c   1.000
_cell.angle_alpha   90.00
_cell.angle_beta   90.00
_cell.angle_gamma   90.00
#
_symmetry.space_group_name_H-M   'P 1'
#
loop_
_entity.id
_entity.type
_entity.pdbx_description
1 polymer ?
#
loop_
_entity_poly.entity_id
_entity_poly.type
_entity_poly.pdbx_seq_one_letter_code
_entity_poly.pdbx_strand_id
1 'polypeptide(L)'
;MRLPVLPDSKTRVEWDDSAYKDVVFRRHITVSDDLLVDIITVDNPYSQIVDTTYLVDAQFLSALKKEEYLKVLHPNVLAAKEIIPEPAAKFAFQGFTLYCYSPGASTLYPGRGPNNPSTSDIEYLIMRSREQRVNHIVVTDLSGENDIKLKVEKKTLTVRVNDELTQLYPLLS
;
A
#
# COMPACT_ATOMS: atom_id res chain seq x y z
N MET A 1 -10.20 31.97 43.03
CA MET A 1 -10.29 30.57 42.56
C MET A 1 -10.22 30.61 41.04
N ARG A 2 -9.16 30.11 40.40
CA ARG A 2 -9.02 30.09 38.92
C ARG A 2 -9.75 28.86 38.39
N LEU A 3 -10.60 29.04 37.37
CA LEU A 3 -11.22 27.93 36.65
C LEU A 3 -10.12 27.05 36.03
N PRO A 4 -10.25 25.71 36.06
CA PRO A 4 -9.33 24.84 35.35
C PRO A 4 -9.44 25.13 33.85
N VAL A 5 -8.30 25.43 33.22
CA VAL A 5 -8.20 25.49 31.76
C VAL A 5 -8.31 24.05 31.28
N LEU A 6 -9.46 23.69 30.69
CA LEU A 6 -9.58 22.45 29.95
C LEU A 6 -8.59 22.52 28.78
N PRO A 7 -7.76 21.49 28.54
CA PRO A 7 -6.89 21.49 27.39
C PRO A 7 -7.76 21.60 26.14
N ASP A 8 -7.42 22.57 25.30
CA ASP A 8 -8.00 22.74 23.98
C ASP A 8 -7.95 21.39 23.25
N SER A 9 -9.00 21.08 22.48
CA SER A 9 -9.03 19.89 21.63
C SER A 9 -7.68 19.81 20.90
N LYS A 10 -6.91 18.74 21.14
CA LYS A 10 -5.61 18.52 20.50
C LYS A 10 -5.81 18.13 19.04
N THR A 11 -6.49 18.96 18.26
CA THR A 11 -6.44 18.90 16.81
C THR A 11 -5.04 19.41 16.44
N ARG A 12 -4.06 18.53 16.63
CA ARG A 12 -2.69 18.75 16.20
C ARG A 12 -2.79 18.89 14.68
N VAL A 13 -2.35 20.04 14.15
CA VAL A 13 -2.18 20.17 12.71
C VAL A 13 -1.03 19.22 12.36
N GLU A 14 -1.38 18.01 11.94
CA GLU A 14 -0.44 17.00 11.43
C GLU A 14 -0.18 17.18 9.93
N TRP A 15 -0.81 18.19 9.33
CA TRP A 15 -0.68 18.53 7.93
C TRP A 15 0.55 19.41 7.69
N ASP A 16 1.50 18.92 6.90
CA ASP A 16 2.65 19.68 6.43
C ASP A 16 2.36 20.19 5.02
N ASP A 17 1.94 21.45 4.91
CA ASP A 17 1.65 22.11 3.62
C ASP A 17 2.82 22.04 2.64
N SER A 18 4.06 22.02 3.16
CA SER A 18 5.25 21.92 2.32
C SER A 18 5.42 20.52 1.75
N ALA A 19 5.04 19.48 2.50
CA ALA A 19 5.12 18.09 2.06
C ALA A 19 4.14 17.76 0.92
N TYR A 20 3.01 18.47 0.84
CA TYR A 20 1.98 18.24 -0.19
C TYR A 20 1.94 19.31 -1.28
N LYS A 21 2.87 20.27 -1.25
CA LYS A 21 2.92 21.34 -2.24
C LYS A 21 3.06 20.76 -3.66
N ASP A 22 2.16 21.18 -4.56
CA ASP A 22 2.10 20.77 -5.97
C ASP A 22 1.96 19.25 -6.20
N VAL A 23 1.70 18.46 -5.15
CA VAL A 23 1.46 17.02 -5.25
C VAL A 23 0.05 16.78 -5.76
N VAL A 24 -0.08 15.93 -6.79
CA VAL A 24 -1.40 15.50 -7.28
C VAL A 24 -1.57 14.01 -7.04
N PHE A 25 -2.50 13.67 -6.15
CA PHE A 25 -2.88 12.30 -5.83
C PHE A 25 -4.14 11.89 -6.61
N ARG A 26 -4.12 10.71 -7.22
CA ARG A 26 -5.26 10.09 -7.87
C ARG A 26 -5.36 8.63 -7.43
N ARG A 27 -6.58 8.18 -7.13
CA ARG A 27 -6.87 6.78 -6.79
C ARG A 27 -8.04 6.31 -7.63
N HIS A 28 -7.86 5.20 -8.32
CA HIS A 28 -8.90 4.55 -9.11
C HIS A 28 -9.10 3.14 -8.58
N ILE A 29 -10.30 2.89 -8.04
CA ILE A 29 -10.68 1.59 -7.48
C ILE A 29 -11.77 1.02 -8.36
N THR A 30 -11.56 -0.20 -8.85
CA THR A 30 -12.57 -0.98 -9.56
C THR A 30 -12.80 -2.28 -8.82
N VAL A 31 -14.06 -2.69 -8.74
CA VAL A 31 -14.47 -3.93 -8.07
C VAL A 31 -15.33 -4.73 -9.04
N SER A 32 -15.02 -6.02 -9.17
CA SER A 32 -15.88 -7.06 -9.73
C SER A 32 -16.11 -8.13 -8.67
N ASP A 33 -16.82 -9.21 -9.02
CA ASP A 33 -17.20 -10.26 -8.07
C ASP A 33 -16.00 -10.83 -7.29
N ASP A 34 -14.90 -11.15 -8.00
CA ASP A 34 -13.72 -11.81 -7.38
C ASP A 34 -12.48 -10.93 -7.30
N LEU A 35 -12.54 -9.67 -7.75
CA LEU A 35 -11.35 -8.82 -7.88
C LEU A 35 -11.63 -7.38 -7.45
N LEU A 36 -10.71 -6.83 -6.67
CA LEU A 36 -10.59 -5.39 -6.45
C LEU A 36 -9.25 -4.93 -7.00
N VAL A 37 -9.27 -3.96 -7.91
CA VAL A 37 -8.08 -3.33 -8.49
C VAL A 37 -8.00 -1.90 -7.97
N ASP A 38 -6.95 -1.60 -7.22
CA ASP A 38 -6.67 -0.27 -6.68
C ASP A 38 -5.40 0.29 -7.32
N ILE A 39 -5.55 1.39 -8.04
CA ILE A 39 -4.48 2.07 -8.76
C ILE A 39 -4.29 3.44 -8.12
N ILE A 40 -3.15 3.64 -7.48
CA ILE A 40 -2.75 4.90 -6.87
C ILE A 40 -1.66 5.52 -7.73
N THR A 41 -1.92 6.74 -8.20
CA THR A 41 -0.98 7.52 -8.99
C THR A 41 -0.68 8.83 -8.27
N VAL A 42 0.60 9.16 -8.12
CA VAL A 42 1.05 10.39 -7.47
C VAL A 42 2.02 11.15 -8.37
N ASP A 43 1.69 12.40 -8.66
CA ASP A 43 2.65 13.40 -9.14
C ASP A 43 3.40 13.96 -7.93
N ASN A 44 4.70 13.69 -7.87
CA ASN A 44 5.59 14.01 -6.77
C ASN A 44 6.74 14.91 -7.27
N PRO A 45 6.46 16.18 -7.62
CA PRO A 45 7.40 17.04 -8.35
C PRO A 45 8.74 17.25 -7.62
N TYR A 46 8.74 17.09 -6.29
CA TYR A 46 9.89 17.32 -5.43
C TYR A 46 10.60 16.03 -4.97
N SER A 47 10.26 14.86 -5.53
CA SER A 47 10.90 13.57 -5.20
C SER A 47 10.93 13.25 -3.70
N GLN A 48 9.85 13.62 -3.02
CA GLN A 48 9.63 13.31 -1.60
C GLN A 48 9.32 11.83 -1.43
N ILE A 49 9.35 11.34 -0.18
CA ILE A 49 8.90 9.98 0.10
C ILE A 49 7.39 9.91 -0.11
N VAL A 50 6.95 9.02 -0.98
CA VAL A 50 5.55 8.62 -1.14
C VAL A 50 5.39 7.22 -0.59
N ASP A 51 4.65 7.10 0.50
CA ASP A 51 4.26 5.81 1.07
C ASP A 51 2.78 5.54 0.79
N THR A 52 2.51 4.33 0.30
CA THR A 52 1.16 3.77 0.25
C THR A 52 1.10 2.60 1.20
N THR A 53 0.26 2.72 2.23
CA THR A 53 0.15 1.76 3.32
C THR A 53 -1.19 1.05 3.27
N TYR A 54 -1.16 -0.27 3.21
CA TYR A 54 -2.31 -1.13 3.44
C TYR A 54 -2.21 -1.73 4.83
N LEU A 55 -3.27 -1.57 5.61
CA LEU A 55 -3.44 -2.18 6.92
C LEU A 55 -4.37 -3.36 6.75
N VAL A 56 -3.91 -4.55 7.13
CA VAL A 56 -4.65 -5.79 6.92
C VAL A 56 -4.87 -6.46 8.26
N ASP A 57 -6.11 -6.47 8.72
CA ASP A 57 -6.53 -7.19 9.93
C ASP A 57 -6.68 -8.69 9.67
N ALA A 58 -5.58 -9.29 9.24
CA ALA A 58 -5.40 -10.72 9.00
C ALA A 58 -3.90 -11.04 9.06
N GLN A 59 -3.55 -12.32 9.18
CA GLN A 59 -2.15 -12.75 9.19
C GLN A 59 -1.76 -13.34 7.84
N PHE A 60 -0.53 -13.11 7.41
CA PHE A 60 0.02 -13.79 6.24
C PHE A 60 -0.03 -15.31 6.45
N LEU A 61 -0.55 -16.05 5.46
CA LEU A 61 -0.54 -17.52 5.50
C LEU A 61 0.89 -18.07 5.46
N SER A 62 1.76 -17.43 4.67
CA SER A 62 3.20 -17.62 4.79
C SER A 62 3.71 -16.70 5.91
N ALA A 63 3.62 -17.17 7.15
CA ALA A 63 4.08 -16.38 8.29
C ALA A 63 5.55 -15.97 8.10
N LEU A 64 5.78 -14.67 7.96
CA LEU A 64 7.12 -14.10 8.13
C LEU A 64 7.51 -14.30 9.59
N LYS A 65 8.69 -14.83 9.84
CA LYS A 65 9.16 -15.05 11.21
C LYS A 65 9.41 -13.71 11.87
N LYS A 66 9.26 -13.66 13.20
CA LYS A 66 9.43 -12.41 13.96
C LYS A 66 10.83 -11.82 13.79
N GLU A 67 11.83 -12.67 13.58
CA GLU A 67 13.22 -12.29 13.36
C GLU A 67 13.45 -11.63 11.99
N GLU A 68 12.48 -11.71 11.07
CA GLU A 68 12.56 -11.06 9.77
C GLU A 68 12.26 -9.56 9.85
N TYR A 69 11.59 -9.11 10.92
CA TYR A 69 11.26 -7.71 11.19
C TYR A 69 12.45 -6.94 11.79
N LEU A 70 13.36 -6.50 10.93
CA LEU A 70 14.67 -5.99 11.31
C LEU A 70 14.74 -4.45 11.40
N LYS A 71 13.76 -3.73 10.85
CA LYS A 71 13.83 -2.27 10.67
C LYS A 71 12.58 -1.59 11.20
N VAL A 72 12.74 -0.44 11.87
CA VAL A 72 11.62 0.46 12.19
C VAL A 72 11.37 1.35 10.97
N LEU A 73 10.16 1.31 10.39
CA LEU A 73 9.82 2.11 9.21
C LEU A 73 9.02 3.38 9.55
N HIS A 74 8.09 3.26 10.49
CA HIS A 74 7.31 4.33 11.11
C HIS A 74 7.28 4.12 12.63
N PRO A 75 6.86 5.11 13.43
CA PRO A 75 6.66 4.90 14.86
C PRO A 75 5.81 3.65 15.12
N ASN A 76 6.38 2.69 15.86
CA ASN A 76 5.75 1.41 16.21
C ASN A 76 5.44 0.46 15.04
N VAL A 77 5.97 0.69 13.84
CA VAL A 77 5.85 -0.24 12.71
C VAL A 77 7.21 -0.85 12.41
N LEU A 78 7.32 -2.16 12.60
CA LEU A 78 8.48 -2.94 12.19
C LEU A 78 8.28 -3.45 10.77
N ALA A 79 9.32 -3.39 9.96
CA ALA A 79 9.34 -3.88 8.59
C ALA A 79 10.28 -5.08 8.47
N ALA A 80 9.83 -6.07 7.70
CA ALA A 80 10.62 -7.18 7.26
C ALA A 80 11.62 -6.78 6.17
N LYS A 81 12.30 -7.76 5.59
CA LYS A 81 13.17 -7.53 4.43
C LYS A 81 12.37 -6.89 3.29
N GLU A 82 12.99 -5.89 2.67
CA GLU A 82 12.41 -5.18 1.55
C GLU A 82 12.32 -6.03 0.27
N ILE A 83 11.28 -5.77 -0.52
CA ILE A 83 10.94 -6.51 -1.73
C ILE A 83 10.82 -5.50 -2.88
N ILE A 84 11.34 -5.84 -4.07
CA ILE A 84 11.08 -5.08 -5.29
C ILE A 84 9.73 -5.55 -5.84
N PRO A 85 8.70 -4.69 -5.95
CA PRO A 85 7.34 -5.08 -6.36
C PRO A 85 7.20 -5.15 -7.90
N GLU A 86 8.22 -5.66 -8.60
CA GLU A 86 8.21 -5.93 -10.03
C GLU A 86 9.06 -7.20 -10.30
N PRO A 87 8.43 -8.38 -10.53
CA PRO A 87 6.99 -8.64 -10.67
C PRO A 87 6.20 -8.42 -9.37
N ALA A 88 4.87 -8.46 -9.46
CA ALA A 88 3.98 -8.24 -8.32
C ALA A 88 4.30 -9.19 -7.14
N ALA A 89 4.42 -8.63 -5.94
CA ALA A 89 4.61 -9.39 -4.72
C ALA A 89 3.26 -9.92 -4.20
N LYS A 90 3.19 -11.23 -3.95
CA LYS A 90 1.97 -11.94 -3.54
C LYS A 90 1.94 -12.17 -2.03
N PHE A 91 0.84 -11.80 -1.38
CA PHE A 91 0.58 -12.01 0.04
C PHE A 91 -0.78 -12.68 0.22
N ALA A 92 -0.75 -13.96 0.60
CA ALA A 92 -1.97 -14.74 0.81
C ALA A 92 -2.44 -14.60 2.27
N PHE A 93 -3.74 -14.42 2.44
CA PHE A 93 -4.45 -14.35 3.72
C PHE A 93 -5.56 -15.40 3.73
N GLN A 94 -6.20 -15.57 4.88
CA GLN A 94 -7.38 -16.41 4.95
C GLN A 94 -8.52 -15.78 4.14
N GLY A 95 -8.84 -16.38 2.99
CA GLY A 95 -9.98 -16.00 2.15
C GLY A 95 -9.71 -14.94 1.09
N PHE A 96 -8.48 -14.42 0.96
CA PHE A 96 -8.12 -13.50 -0.13
C PHE A 96 -6.60 -13.43 -0.32
N THR A 97 -6.16 -12.90 -1.46
CA THR A 97 -4.74 -12.66 -1.76
C THR A 97 -4.53 -11.23 -2.24
N LEU A 98 -3.50 -10.56 -1.74
CA LEU A 98 -3.04 -9.25 -2.23
C LEU A 98 -1.84 -9.40 -3.17
N TYR A 99 -1.89 -8.70 -4.28
CA TYR A 99 -0.81 -8.55 -5.25
C TYR A 99 -0.37 -7.09 -5.28
N CYS A 100 0.80 -6.81 -4.71
CA CYS A 100 1.37 -5.46 -4.67
C CYS A 100 2.35 -5.28 -5.84
N TYR A 101 2.12 -4.28 -6.68
CA TYR A 101 2.94 -3.99 -7.85
C TYR A 101 3.22 -2.50 -7.95
N SER A 102 4.45 -2.15 -8.29
CA SER A 102 4.81 -0.79 -8.66
C SER A 102 5.87 -0.85 -9.74
N PRO A 103 5.61 -0.33 -10.95
CA PRO A 103 6.67 -0.16 -11.93
C PRO A 103 7.66 0.90 -11.43
N GLY A 104 8.94 0.76 -11.79
CA GLY A 104 9.97 1.75 -11.50
C GLY A 104 10.68 1.57 -10.15
N ALA A 105 11.31 2.63 -9.66
CA ALA A 105 12.11 2.64 -8.44
C ALA A 105 11.23 2.73 -7.18
N SER A 106 10.59 1.61 -6.85
CA SER A 106 9.79 1.43 -5.65
C SER A 106 10.29 0.27 -4.81
N THR A 107 9.94 0.30 -3.53
CA THR A 107 10.28 -0.74 -2.57
C THR A 107 9.06 -1.07 -1.72
N LEU A 108 8.75 -2.35 -1.57
CA LEU A 108 7.70 -2.84 -0.70
C LEU A 108 8.29 -3.33 0.62
N TYR A 109 7.71 -2.87 1.71
CA TYR A 109 8.01 -3.29 3.07
C TYR A 109 6.79 -4.03 3.65
N PRO A 110 6.83 -5.37 3.74
CA PRO A 110 5.94 -6.10 4.64
C PRO A 110 6.26 -5.66 6.06
N GLY A 111 5.26 -5.33 6.85
CA GLY A 111 5.43 -4.80 8.18
C GLY A 111 4.39 -5.31 9.14
N ARG A 112 4.64 -5.07 10.42
CA ARG A 112 3.73 -5.38 11.51
C ARG A 112 3.75 -4.25 12.52
N GLY A 113 2.58 -3.85 12.97
CA GLY A 113 2.41 -2.73 13.87
C GLY A 113 1.06 -2.76 14.58
N PRO A 114 0.83 -1.83 15.51
CA PRO A 114 -0.36 -1.84 16.35
C PRO A 114 -1.64 -1.58 15.54
N ASN A 115 -2.70 -2.29 15.87
CA ASN A 115 -4.06 -1.99 15.44
C ASN A 115 -4.55 -0.67 16.05
N ASN A 116 -5.70 -0.17 15.62
CA ASN A 116 -6.37 0.98 16.23
C ASN A 116 -7.80 0.63 16.67
N PRO A 117 -8.07 0.44 17.97
CA PRO A 117 -7.17 0.65 19.11
C PRO A 117 -6.04 -0.38 19.19
N SER A 118 -4.93 -0.04 19.88
CA SER A 118 -3.70 -0.85 19.98
C SER A 118 -3.85 -2.06 20.92
N THR A 119 -4.82 -2.93 20.65
CA THR A 119 -5.09 -4.16 21.39
C THR A 119 -4.45 -5.40 20.77
N SER A 120 -4.04 -5.31 19.51
CA SER A 120 -3.36 -6.36 18.75
C SER A 120 -2.40 -5.73 17.74
N ASP A 121 -1.58 -6.55 17.10
CA ASP A 121 -0.85 -6.13 15.89
C ASP A 121 -1.61 -6.61 14.66
N ILE A 122 -1.49 -5.84 13.58
CA ILE A 122 -1.99 -6.17 12.24
C ILE A 122 -0.84 -6.13 11.23
N GLU A 123 -1.07 -6.70 10.05
CA GLU A 123 -0.08 -6.71 8.98
C GLU A 123 -0.15 -5.40 8.18
N TYR A 124 1.01 -4.91 7.78
CA TYR A 124 1.21 -3.70 7.00
C TYR A 124 1.87 -4.08 5.67
N LEU A 125 1.40 -3.51 4.57
CA LEU A 125 2.10 -3.55 3.29
C LEU A 125 2.36 -2.11 2.87
N ILE A 126 3.63 -1.71 2.85
CA ILE A 126 4.03 -0.32 2.62
C ILE A 126 4.87 -0.24 1.35
N MET A 127 4.28 0.27 0.27
CA MET A 127 5.03 0.59 -0.95
C MET A 127 5.57 2.01 -0.84
N ARG A 128 6.88 2.17 -1.02
CA ARG A 128 7.61 3.42 -0.93
C ARG A 128 8.28 3.76 -2.25
N SER A 129 8.15 5.01 -2.68
CA SER A 129 8.88 5.56 -3.82
C SER A 129 9.32 7.00 -3.57
N ARG A 130 10.28 7.47 -4.38
CA ARG A 130 10.69 8.88 -4.50
C ARG A 130 10.61 9.39 -5.95
N GLU A 131 10.07 8.58 -6.86
CA GLU A 131 9.95 8.99 -8.25
C GLU A 131 9.03 10.20 -8.37
N GLN A 132 9.25 11.01 -9.40
CA GLN A 132 8.40 12.15 -9.69
C GLN A 132 6.99 11.75 -10.13
N ARG A 133 6.85 10.51 -10.60
CA ARG A 133 5.57 9.91 -10.95
C ARG A 133 5.51 8.51 -10.39
N VAL A 134 4.70 8.32 -9.36
CA VAL A 134 4.56 7.04 -8.66
C VAL A 134 3.29 6.35 -9.11
N ASN A 135 3.35 5.04 -9.36
CA ASN A 135 2.18 4.19 -9.55
C ASN A 135 2.26 3.00 -8.58
N HIS A 136 1.46 3.03 -7.53
CA HIS A 136 1.31 1.91 -6.60
C HIS A 136 0.00 1.20 -6.90
N ILE A 137 0.08 -0.08 -7.23
CA ILE A 137 -1.06 -0.88 -7.68
C ILE A 137 -1.22 -2.05 -6.71
N VAL A 138 -2.43 -2.24 -6.21
CA VAL A 138 -2.79 -3.42 -5.42
C VAL A 138 -3.99 -4.08 -6.08
N VAL A 139 -3.85 -5.37 -6.40
CA VAL A 139 -4.97 -6.21 -6.78
C VAL A 139 -5.29 -7.15 -5.62
N THR A 140 -6.52 -7.09 -5.15
CA THR A 140 -7.07 -8.06 -4.20
C THR A 140 -7.85 -9.09 -4.98
N ASP A 141 -7.36 -10.33 -4.95
CA ASP A 141 -8.12 -11.50 -5.34
C ASP A 141 -8.99 -11.93 -4.16
N LEU A 142 -10.29 -11.69 -4.28
CA LEU A 142 -11.29 -11.93 -3.23
C LEU A 142 -11.66 -13.42 -3.10
N SER A 143 -11.35 -14.25 -4.10
CA SER A 143 -11.51 -15.72 -3.97
C SER A 143 -10.31 -16.35 -3.27
N GLY A 144 -9.12 -15.77 -3.46
CA GLY A 144 -7.85 -16.31 -3.00
C GLY A 144 -7.34 -17.50 -3.83
N GLU A 145 -8.07 -17.87 -4.90
CA GLU A 145 -7.78 -19.03 -5.75
C GLU A 145 -7.10 -18.65 -7.06
N ASN A 146 -7.06 -17.35 -7.40
CA ASN A 146 -6.54 -16.90 -8.68
C ASN A 146 -5.02 -16.69 -8.67
N ASP A 147 -4.40 -16.85 -9.84
CA ASP A 147 -3.07 -16.34 -10.14
C ASP A 147 -3.17 -15.03 -10.94
N ILE A 148 -2.73 -13.93 -10.32
CA ILE A 148 -2.78 -12.60 -10.91
C ILE A 148 -1.39 -12.16 -11.39
N LYS A 149 -1.29 -11.81 -12.67
CA LYS A 149 -0.09 -11.21 -13.27
C LYS A 149 -0.37 -9.78 -13.68
N LEU A 150 0.51 -8.88 -13.25
CA LEU A 150 0.40 -7.45 -13.49
C LEU A 150 1.53 -6.98 -14.39
N LYS A 151 1.20 -6.08 -15.33
CA LYS A 151 2.19 -5.43 -16.20
C LYS A 151 1.71 -4.04 -16.57
N VAL A 152 2.60 -3.05 -16.50
CA VAL A 152 2.34 -1.72 -17.03
C VAL A 152 3.13 -1.51 -18.31
N GLU A 153 2.43 -1.16 -19.39
CA GLU A 153 3.03 -0.78 -20.67
C GLU A 153 2.28 0.42 -21.26
N LYS A 154 3.01 1.39 -21.80
CA LYS A 154 2.42 2.56 -22.51
C LYS A 154 1.25 3.21 -21.73
N LYS A 155 1.43 3.40 -20.41
CA LYS A 155 0.41 3.95 -19.49
C LYS A 155 -0.87 3.11 -19.37
N THR A 156 -0.80 1.81 -19.60
CA THR A 156 -1.91 0.88 -19.40
C THR A 156 -1.46 -0.21 -18.46
N LEU A 157 -2.20 -0.42 -17.37
CA LEU A 157 -2.08 -1.61 -16.54
C LEU A 157 -2.86 -2.75 -17.20
N THR A 158 -2.17 -3.85 -17.42
CA THR A 158 -2.75 -5.14 -17.79
C THR A 158 -2.84 -6.00 -16.54
N VAL A 159 -4.05 -6.47 -16.21
CA VAL A 159 -4.31 -7.46 -15.17
C VAL A 159 -4.70 -8.76 -15.86
N ARG A 160 -3.87 -9.79 -15.72
CA ARG A 160 -4.17 -11.15 -16.20
C ARG A 160 -4.53 -12.04 -15.04
N VAL A 161 -5.63 -12.79 -15.19
CA VAL A 161 -6.17 -13.71 -14.19
C VAL A 161 -6.10 -15.11 -14.79
N ASN A 162 -5.35 -16.02 -14.14
CA ASN A 162 -5.16 -17.42 -14.56
C ASN A 162 -4.69 -17.60 -16.01
N ASP A 163 -4.05 -16.59 -16.61
CA ASP A 163 -3.71 -16.50 -18.04
C ASP A 163 -4.92 -16.59 -19.02
N GLU A 164 -6.16 -16.53 -18.52
CA GLU A 164 -7.39 -16.69 -19.30
C GLU A 164 -8.14 -15.36 -19.50
N LEU A 165 -8.25 -14.56 -18.45
CA LEU A 165 -8.93 -13.27 -18.48
C LEU A 165 -7.91 -12.13 -18.47
N THR A 166 -8.10 -11.15 -19.35
CA THR A 166 -7.28 -9.93 -19.39
C THR A 166 -8.16 -8.70 -19.22
N GLN A 167 -7.86 -7.90 -18.22
CA GLN A 167 -8.48 -6.59 -17.98
C GLN A 167 -7.46 -5.49 -18.19
N LEU A 168 -7.88 -4.36 -18.80
CA LEU A 168 -7.02 -3.24 -19.12
C LEU A 168 -7.50 -1.99 -18.39
N TYR A 169 -6.58 -1.33 -17.72
CA TYR A 169 -6.83 -0.13 -16.94
C TYR A 169 -5.91 0.99 -17.41
N PRO A 170 -6.44 2.11 -17.94
CA PRO A 170 -5.61 3.25 -18.27
C PRO A 170 -5.03 3.84 -16.98
N LEU A 171 -3.72 4.05 -16.96
CA LEU A 171 -3.09 4.85 -15.92
C LEU A 171 -3.33 6.32 -16.27
N LEU A 172 -4.03 7.02 -15.38
CA LEU A 172 -4.31 8.44 -15.54
C LEU A 172 -3.01 9.21 -15.75
N SER A 173 -3.08 10.32 -16.50
CA SER A 173 -2.00 11.29 -16.72
C SER A 173 -2.02 12.41 -15.67
#